data_AF-A0A150P297-F1
#
_entry.id   AF-A0A150P297-F1
#
_cell.length_a   1.000
_cell.length_b   1.000
_cell.length_c   1.000
_cell.angle_alpha   90.00
_cell.angle_beta   90.00
_cell.angle_gamma   90.00
#
_symmetry.space_group_name_H-M   'P 1'
#
loop_
_entity.id
_entity.type
_entity.pdbx_description
1 polymer ?
#
loop_
_entity_poly.entity_id
_entity_poly.type
_entity_poly.pdbx_seq_one_letter_code
_entity_poly.pdbx_strand_id
1 'polypeptide(L)'
;MEIAVVLIAHSTLSVFFQTFFLHRYASHRMFTMSKRWERIFHFLTYLTQGSSYLVPWVYAILHRMHHAYSDTPKDPHSPRYYKSVVPMMWDTAKRYDEIYASTAKVEPRFLGGYPEWPTLDRIGNSWISRLAWGTGYVAFYAVFASHWWQFLFLPLHWTMGPLHGAIVNWCGHRYGYRNFNSDD
;
A
#
# COMPACT_ATOMS: atom_id res chain seq x y z
N MET A 1 -16.25 -17.79 -12.88
CA MET A 1 -16.57 -17.53 -11.45
C MET A 1 -15.29 -17.43 -10.62
N GLU A 2 -14.35 -18.32 -10.89
CA GLU A 2 -13.00 -18.50 -10.34
C GLU A 2 -12.21 -17.18 -10.27
N ILE A 3 -12.09 -16.45 -11.39
CA ILE A 3 -11.35 -15.18 -11.44
C ILE A 3 -11.92 -14.15 -10.47
N ALA A 4 -13.24 -14.01 -10.41
CA ALA A 4 -13.88 -13.06 -9.51
C ALA A 4 -13.65 -13.44 -8.04
N VAL A 5 -13.79 -14.72 -7.70
CA VAL A 5 -13.55 -15.22 -6.34
C VAL A 5 -12.09 -14.97 -5.92
N VAL A 6 -11.12 -15.30 -6.78
CA VAL A 6 -9.70 -15.08 -6.50
C VAL A 6 -9.38 -13.60 -6.38
N LEU A 7 -9.92 -12.76 -7.28
CA LEU A 7 -9.69 -11.31 -7.25
C LEU A 7 -10.23 -10.69 -5.96
N ILE A 8 -11.44 -11.06 -5.55
CA ILE A 8 -12.06 -10.57 -4.31
C ILE A 8 -11.27 -11.07 -3.11
N ALA A 9 -10.99 -12.37 -3.00
CA ALA A 9 -10.24 -12.93 -1.89
C ALA A 9 -8.84 -12.31 -1.75
N HIS A 10 -8.11 -12.17 -2.87
CA HIS A 10 -6.79 -11.56 -2.88
C HIS A 10 -6.84 -10.08 -2.51
N SER A 11 -7.78 -9.32 -3.05
CA SER A 11 -8.00 -7.91 -2.69
C SER A 11 -8.32 -7.76 -1.20
N THR A 12 -9.20 -8.59 -0.65
CA THR A 12 -9.56 -8.59 0.77
C THR A 12 -8.35 -8.90 1.65
N LEU A 13 -7.55 -9.92 1.32
CA LEU A 13 -6.34 -10.25 2.07
C LEU A 13 -5.31 -9.12 1.99
N SER A 14 -5.08 -8.55 0.81
CA SER A 14 -4.19 -7.42 0.60
C SER A 14 -4.56 -6.22 1.49
N VAL A 15 -5.83 -5.81 1.47
CA VAL A 15 -6.33 -4.71 2.32
C VAL A 15 -6.26 -5.07 3.80
N PHE A 16 -6.52 -6.33 4.18
CA PHE A 16 -6.39 -6.76 5.57
C PHE A 16 -4.97 -6.55 6.08
N PHE A 17 -3.94 -6.99 5.34
CA PHE A 17 -2.54 -6.80 5.77
C PHE A 17 -2.10 -5.34 5.70
N GLN A 18 -2.58 -4.57 4.73
CA GLN A 18 -2.38 -3.12 4.71
C GLN A 18 -3.00 -2.45 5.95
N THR A 19 -4.22 -2.84 6.33
CA THR A 19 -4.93 -2.23 7.47
C THR A 19 -4.33 -2.68 8.80
N PHE A 20 -4.13 -3.98 8.98
CA PHE A 20 -3.77 -4.56 10.26
C PHE A 20 -2.27 -4.41 10.55
N PHE A 21 -1.42 -4.75 9.57
CA PHE A 21 0.03 -4.76 9.77
C PHE A 21 0.69 -3.43 9.38
N LEU A 22 0.41 -2.90 8.19
CA LEU A 22 1.06 -1.66 7.76
C LEU A 22 0.52 -0.46 8.54
N HIS A 23 -0.79 -0.27 8.55
CA HIS A 23 -1.42 0.91 9.14
C HIS A 23 -1.44 0.84 10.68
N ARG A 24 -2.13 -0.14 11.27
CA ARG A 24 -2.34 -0.17 12.73
C ARG A 24 -1.10 -0.55 13.52
N TYR A 25 -0.31 -1.51 13.04
CA TYR A 25 0.91 -1.96 13.72
C TYR A 25 2.14 -1.10 13.39
N ALA A 26 2.54 -1.01 12.12
CA ALA A 26 3.77 -0.34 11.73
C ALA A 26 3.67 1.19 11.86
N SER A 27 2.60 1.82 11.35
CA SER A 27 2.43 3.28 11.42
C SER A 27 2.03 3.76 12.81
N HIS A 28 0.95 3.20 13.36
CA HIS A 28 0.29 3.74 14.57
C HIS A 28 0.63 3.04 15.88
N ARG A 29 1.32 1.89 15.85
CA ARG A 29 1.71 1.15 17.07
C ARG A 29 0.54 0.84 18.00
N MET A 30 -0.65 0.59 17.44
CA MET A 30 -1.88 0.36 18.22
C MET A 30 -1.83 -0.91 19.08
N PHE A 31 -0.90 -1.83 18.78
CA PHE A 31 -0.67 -3.05 19.55
C PHE A 31 0.78 -3.52 19.36
N THR A 32 1.20 -4.51 20.16
CA THR A 32 2.52 -5.13 20.07
C THR A 32 2.44 -6.56 19.54
N MET A 33 3.52 -7.04 18.92
CA MET A 33 3.67 -8.42 18.47
C MET A 33 4.97 -9.01 19.01
N SER A 34 4.96 -10.31 19.29
CA SER A 34 6.22 -11.06 19.42
C SER A 34 7.02 -11.00 18.11
N LYS A 35 8.35 -11.15 18.18
CA LYS A 35 9.20 -11.16 16.98
C LYS A 35 8.80 -12.21 15.94
N ARG A 36 8.31 -13.38 16.39
CA ARG A 36 7.80 -14.43 15.50
C ARG A 36 6.58 -13.96 14.72
N TRP A 37 5.59 -13.38 15.40
CA TRP A 37 4.38 -12.89 14.76
C TRP A 37 4.64 -11.70 13.85
N GLU A 38 5.52 -10.77 14.26
CA GLU A 38 5.95 -9.66 13.40
C GLU A 38 6.53 -10.17 12.08
N ARG A 39 7.40 -11.19 12.11
CA ARG A 39 7.96 -11.81 10.89
C ARG A 39 6.89 -12.50 10.06
N ILE A 40 5.96 -13.25 10.67
CA ILE A 40 4.87 -13.92 9.94
C ILE A 40 4.01 -12.89 9.21
N PHE A 41 3.56 -11.83 9.89
CA PHE A 41 2.72 -10.80 9.27
C PHE A 41 3.46 -10.01 8.18
N HIS A 42 4.76 -9.74 8.37
CA HIS A 42 5.60 -9.10 7.36
C HIS A 42 5.71 -9.95 6.08
N PHE A 43 5.96 -11.25 6.22
CA PHE A 43 5.99 -12.18 5.08
C PHE A 43 4.62 -12.31 4.41
N LEU A 44 3.55 -12.44 5.18
CA LEU A 44 2.20 -12.53 4.63
C LEU A 44 1.80 -11.24 3.91
N THR A 45 2.24 -10.08 4.39
CA THR A 45 2.03 -8.80 3.69
C THR A 45 2.70 -8.80 2.31
N TYR A 46 3.94 -9.30 2.20
CA TYR A 46 4.58 -9.52 0.91
C TYR A 46 3.76 -10.45 0.01
N LEU A 47 3.35 -11.60 0.55
CA LEU A 47 2.62 -12.62 -0.20
C LEU A 47 1.27 -12.10 -0.73
N THR A 48 0.51 -11.39 0.09
CA THR A 48 -0.86 -10.95 -0.26
C THR A 48 -0.92 -9.61 -0.98
N GLN A 49 0.14 -8.81 -0.96
CA GLN A 49 0.22 -7.59 -1.77
C GLN A 49 0.91 -7.82 -3.11
N GLY A 50 1.74 -8.86 -3.21
CA GLY A 50 2.36 -9.34 -4.45
C GLY A 50 3.07 -8.23 -5.24
N SER A 51 2.63 -7.98 -6.48
CA SER A 51 3.17 -6.92 -7.35
C SER A 51 3.03 -5.50 -6.78
N SER A 52 2.13 -5.30 -5.82
CA SER A 52 1.84 -4.04 -5.15
C SER A 52 2.42 -3.96 -3.73
N TYR A 53 3.39 -4.83 -3.37
CA TYR A 53 4.00 -4.82 -2.04
C TYR A 53 4.50 -3.43 -1.63
N LEU A 54 4.14 -3.05 -0.40
CA LEU A 54 4.60 -1.86 0.28
C LEU A 54 5.52 -2.27 1.44
N VAL A 55 6.78 -1.84 1.35
CA VAL A 55 7.79 -1.94 2.40
C VAL A 55 7.27 -1.28 3.70
N PRO A 56 7.17 -2.01 4.82
CA PRO A 56 6.47 -1.51 6.01
C PRO A 56 7.06 -0.26 6.66
N TRP A 57 8.38 -0.15 6.71
CA TRP A 57 9.01 1.02 7.33
C TRP A 57 8.81 2.30 6.51
N VAL A 58 8.85 2.20 5.17
CA VAL A 58 8.57 3.33 4.26
C VAL A 58 7.11 3.74 4.37
N TYR A 59 6.20 2.76 4.36
CA TYR A 59 4.78 3.01 4.54
C TYR A 59 4.50 3.71 5.87
N ALA A 60 5.12 3.24 6.97
CA ALA A 60 4.96 3.85 8.28
C ALA A 60 5.41 5.32 8.31
N ILE A 61 6.55 5.65 7.71
CA ILE A 61 7.04 7.03 7.63
C ILE A 61 6.06 7.90 6.83
N LEU A 62 5.70 7.48 5.61
CA LEU A 62 4.81 8.24 4.73
C LEU A 62 3.44 8.47 5.40
N HIS A 63 2.91 7.44 6.06
CA HIS A 63 1.62 7.48 6.75
C HIS A 63 1.65 8.40 7.98
N ARG A 64 2.73 8.39 8.75
CA ARG A 64 2.90 9.31 9.89
C ARG A 64 3.05 10.75 9.42
N MET A 65 3.73 10.98 8.29
CA MET A 65 3.82 12.30 7.67
C MET A 65 2.45 12.82 7.25
N HIS A 66 1.61 11.97 6.66
CA HIS A 66 0.23 12.30 6.31
C HIS A 66 -0.57 12.77 7.51
N HIS A 67 -0.63 11.98 8.59
CA HIS A 67 -1.33 12.39 9.81
C HIS A 67 -0.77 13.68 10.43
N ALA A 68 0.56 13.82 10.50
CA ALA A 68 1.18 15.01 11.09
C ALA A 68 1.01 16.28 10.25
N TYR A 69 0.63 16.14 8.98
CA TYR A 69 0.55 17.23 8.01
C TYR A 69 -0.80 17.28 7.28
N SER A 70 -1.82 16.59 7.78
CA SER A 70 -3.08 16.39 7.07
C SER A 70 -3.63 17.71 6.54
N ASP A 71 -4.03 17.69 5.26
CA ASP A 71 -4.59 18.85 4.56
C ASP A 71 -3.76 20.13 4.56
N THR A 72 -2.45 20.01 4.83
CA THR A 72 -1.45 21.06 4.60
C THR A 72 -0.62 20.77 3.35
N PRO A 73 0.13 21.74 2.80
CA PRO A 73 0.99 21.49 1.64
C PRO A 73 2.13 20.48 1.90
N LYS A 74 2.39 20.11 3.16
CA LYS A 74 3.41 19.13 3.54
C LYS A 74 2.89 17.70 3.50
N ASP A 75 1.57 17.49 3.45
CA ASP A 75 0.95 16.18 3.30
C ASP A 75 1.46 15.49 2.02
N PRO A 76 2.00 14.25 2.08
CA PRO A 76 2.44 13.53 0.89
C PRO A 76 1.34 13.20 -0.12
N HIS A 77 0.06 13.30 0.26
CA HIS A 77 -1.07 12.85 -0.55
C HIS A 77 -2.42 13.49 -0.20
N SER A 78 -2.44 14.75 0.26
CA SER A 78 -3.73 15.46 0.44
C SER A 78 -4.37 15.78 -0.91
N PRO A 79 -5.62 15.34 -1.17
CA PRO A 79 -6.31 15.64 -2.42
C PRO A 79 -6.65 17.11 -2.60
N ARG A 80 -6.55 17.94 -1.54
CA ARG A 80 -6.80 19.38 -1.58
C ARG A 80 -5.85 20.11 -2.53
N TYR A 81 -4.63 19.60 -2.69
CA TYR A 81 -3.57 20.24 -3.48
C TYR A 81 -3.39 19.64 -4.88
N TYR A 82 -4.25 18.70 -5.29
CA TYR A 82 -4.17 18.04 -6.59
C TYR A 82 -5.46 18.21 -7.41
N LYS A 83 -5.29 18.35 -8.73
CA LYS A 83 -6.41 18.48 -9.68
C LYS A 83 -7.17 17.17 -9.87
N SER A 84 -6.50 16.03 -9.71
CA SER A 84 -7.09 14.69 -9.84
C SER A 84 -6.27 13.66 -9.07
N VAL A 85 -6.83 12.44 -8.93
CA VAL A 85 -6.20 11.33 -8.19
C VAL A 85 -4.87 10.87 -8.79
N VAL A 86 -4.72 10.93 -10.12
CA VAL A 86 -3.53 10.46 -10.83
C VAL A 86 -2.25 11.22 -10.44
N PRO A 87 -2.17 12.57 -10.57
CA PRO A 87 -0.98 13.31 -10.17
C PRO A 87 -0.70 13.21 -8.66
N MET A 88 -1.74 13.10 -7.83
CA MET A 88 -1.56 12.87 -6.39
C MET A 88 -0.84 11.55 -6.15
N MET A 89 -1.40 10.44 -6.63
CA MET A 89 -0.82 9.11 -6.46
C MET A 89 0.58 9.00 -7.07
N TRP A 90 0.86 9.70 -8.17
CA TRP A 90 2.18 9.75 -8.77
C TRP A 90 3.20 10.48 -7.89
N ASP A 91 2.84 11.62 -7.29
CA ASP A 91 3.72 12.32 -6.34
C ASP A 91 3.92 11.48 -5.07
N THR A 92 2.87 10.83 -4.58
CA THR A 92 2.95 9.88 -3.46
C THR A 92 3.95 8.76 -3.75
N ALA A 93 3.92 8.18 -4.94
CA ALA A 93 4.86 7.13 -5.36
C ALA A 93 6.31 7.64 -5.41
N LYS A 94 6.54 8.85 -5.93
CA LYS A 94 7.89 9.46 -5.95
C LYS A 94 8.43 9.68 -4.53
N ARG A 95 7.62 10.27 -3.64
CA ARG A 95 8.00 10.49 -2.25
C ARG A 95 8.29 9.17 -1.53
N TYR A 96 7.47 8.15 -1.80
CA TYR A 96 7.69 6.80 -1.29
C TYR A 96 9.07 6.25 -1.73
N ASP A 97 9.40 6.38 -3.02
CA ASP A 97 10.69 5.94 -3.56
C ASP A 97 11.87 6.73 -2.98
N GLU A 98 11.72 8.04 -2.77
CA GLU A 98 12.74 8.89 -2.13
C GLU A 98 12.99 8.48 -0.67
N ILE A 99 11.94 8.13 0.08
CA ILE A 99 12.07 7.61 1.44
C ILE A 99 12.78 6.26 1.40
N TYR A 100 12.36 5.33 0.53
CA TYR A 100 13.00 4.02 0.40
C TYR A 100 14.48 4.12 0.03
N ALA A 101 14.81 5.02 -0.91
CA ALA A 101 16.18 5.30 -1.33
C ALA A 101 17.01 6.09 -0.30
N SER A 102 16.40 6.49 0.82
CA SER A 102 17.03 7.33 1.86
C SER A 102 17.54 8.67 1.33
N THR A 103 16.91 9.22 0.28
CA THR A 103 17.22 10.53 -0.29
C THR A 103 16.28 11.62 0.23
N ALA A 104 15.10 11.24 0.74
CA ALA A 104 14.18 12.16 1.39
C ALA A 104 14.72 12.66 2.75
N LYS A 105 14.49 13.95 3.04
CA LYS A 105 14.72 14.51 4.38
C LYS A 105 13.52 14.19 5.28
N VAL A 106 13.63 13.10 6.04
CA VAL A 106 12.60 12.68 7.00
C VAL A 106 12.92 13.22 8.39
N GLU A 107 11.95 13.85 9.04
CA GLU A 107 12.13 14.33 10.41
C GLU A 107 12.31 13.18 11.42
N PRO A 108 13.16 13.35 12.45
CA PRO A 108 13.41 12.31 13.45
C PRO A 108 12.14 11.75 14.12
N ARG A 109 11.09 12.55 14.27
CA ARG A 109 9.80 12.13 14.87
C ARG A 109 9.08 11.03 14.09
N PHE A 110 9.38 10.85 12.80
CA PHE A 110 8.76 9.82 11.97
C PHE A 110 9.56 8.51 11.95
N LEU A 111 10.79 8.52 12.46
CA LEU A 111 11.72 7.39 12.39
C LEU A 111 11.52 6.42 13.57
N GLY A 112 11.84 5.15 13.32
CA GLY A 112 11.84 4.09 14.32
C GLY A 112 10.46 3.51 14.67
N GLY A 113 10.48 2.43 15.46
CA GLY A 113 9.28 1.75 15.95
C GLY A 113 8.50 0.96 14.88
N TYR A 114 8.89 0.97 13.61
CA TYR A 114 8.30 0.13 12.57
C TYR A 114 9.08 -1.19 12.40
N PRO A 115 8.46 -2.24 11.84
CA PRO A 115 9.16 -3.48 11.52
C PRO A 115 10.06 -3.32 10.29
N GLU A 116 11.24 -3.93 10.32
CA GLU A 116 12.19 -3.94 9.21
C GLU A 116 12.60 -5.37 8.84
N TRP A 117 12.67 -5.65 7.54
CA TRP A 117 13.22 -6.89 7.02
C TRP A 117 14.01 -6.64 5.74
N PRO A 118 15.24 -6.11 5.82
CA PRO A 118 15.98 -5.61 4.66
C PRO A 118 16.05 -6.59 3.47
N THR A 119 16.24 -7.88 3.74
CA THR A 119 16.27 -8.92 2.68
C THR A 119 14.93 -9.08 2.00
N LEU A 120 13.84 -9.25 2.75
CA LEU A 120 12.49 -9.41 2.19
C LEU A 120 12.04 -8.12 1.50
N ASP A 121 12.33 -6.97 2.10
CA ASP A 121 11.98 -5.65 1.56
C ASP A 121 12.67 -5.39 0.23
N ARG A 122 13.96 -5.75 0.10
CA ARG A 122 14.70 -5.64 -1.16
C ARG A 122 14.14 -6.58 -2.23
N ILE A 123 13.78 -7.80 -1.87
CA ILE A 123 13.15 -8.75 -2.80
C ILE A 123 11.79 -8.20 -3.24
N GLY A 124 10.92 -7.88 -2.29
CA GLY A 124 9.56 -7.46 -2.54
C GLY A 124 9.45 -6.15 -3.33
N ASN A 125 10.35 -5.20 -3.10
CA ASN A 125 10.37 -3.93 -3.82
C ASN A 125 11.06 -4.02 -5.20
N SER A 126 11.71 -5.13 -5.55
CA SER A 126 12.42 -5.27 -6.83
C SER A 126 11.46 -5.39 -8.03
N TRP A 127 11.88 -4.85 -9.18
CA TRP A 127 11.16 -5.06 -10.45
C TRP A 127 11.03 -6.53 -10.83
N ILE A 128 12.04 -7.36 -10.51
CA ILE A 128 11.98 -8.80 -10.75
C ILE A 128 10.82 -9.43 -9.98
N SER A 129 10.67 -9.13 -8.69
CA SER A 129 9.54 -9.63 -7.88
C SER A 129 8.20 -9.12 -8.41
N ARG A 130 8.11 -7.82 -8.73
CA ARG A 130 6.87 -7.21 -9.26
C ARG A 130 6.43 -7.84 -10.58
N LEU A 131 7.38 -8.07 -11.48
CA LEU A 131 7.14 -8.75 -12.76
C LEU A 131 6.81 -10.23 -12.55
N ALA A 132 7.49 -10.94 -11.65
CA ALA A 132 7.20 -12.34 -11.35
C ALA A 132 5.76 -12.53 -10.85
N TRP A 133 5.30 -11.67 -9.94
CA TRP A 133 3.90 -11.66 -9.50
C TRP A 133 2.94 -11.36 -10.63
N GLY A 134 3.22 -10.33 -11.43
CA GLY A 134 2.40 -9.97 -12.59
C GLY A 134 2.30 -11.09 -13.63
N THR A 135 3.42 -11.76 -13.94
CA THR A 135 3.45 -12.95 -14.80
C THR A 135 2.64 -14.10 -14.19
N GLY A 136 2.73 -14.31 -12.87
CA GLY A 136 1.90 -15.28 -12.16
C GLY A 136 0.40 -14.99 -12.32
N TYR A 137 0.00 -13.71 -12.22
CA TYR A 137 -1.38 -13.31 -12.47
C TYR A 137 -1.78 -13.56 -13.93
N VAL A 138 -0.95 -13.18 -14.91
CA VAL A 138 -1.21 -13.44 -16.34
C VAL A 138 -1.40 -14.94 -16.59
N ALA A 139 -0.52 -15.78 -16.04
CA ALA A 139 -0.60 -17.23 -16.18
C ALA A 139 -1.88 -17.81 -15.55
N PHE A 140 -2.26 -17.32 -14.37
CA PHE A 140 -3.54 -17.69 -13.75
C PHE A 140 -4.72 -17.34 -14.66
N TYR A 141 -4.76 -16.14 -15.22
CA TYR A 141 -5.85 -15.73 -16.13
C TYR A 141 -5.82 -16.55 -17.43
N ALA A 142 -4.65 -16.87 -17.98
CA ALA A 142 -4.54 -17.68 -19.19
C ALA A 142 -5.14 -19.09 -19.02
N VAL A 143 -5.08 -19.66 -17.83
CA VAL A 143 -5.62 -21.00 -17.53
C VAL A 143 -7.10 -20.96 -17.17
N PHE A 144 -7.53 -19.96 -16.39
CA PHE A 144 -8.88 -19.94 -15.80
C PHE A 144 -9.86 -18.97 -16.50
N ALA A 145 -9.40 -18.15 -17.45
CA ALA A 145 -10.28 -17.25 -18.17
C ALA A 145 -11.10 -18.02 -19.22
N SER A 146 -12.41 -18.08 -19.00
CA SER A 146 -13.39 -18.60 -19.95
C SER A 146 -13.69 -17.64 -21.11
N HIS A 147 -13.44 -16.33 -20.94
CA HIS A 147 -13.79 -15.30 -21.91
C HIS A 147 -12.73 -14.19 -21.92
N TRP A 148 -12.48 -13.58 -23.09
CA TRP A 148 -11.44 -12.56 -23.28
C TRP A 148 -11.62 -11.33 -22.37
N TRP A 149 -12.86 -10.93 -22.05
CA TRP A 149 -13.13 -9.75 -21.25
C TRP A 149 -12.67 -9.91 -19.79
N GLN A 150 -12.44 -11.14 -19.32
CA GLN A 150 -11.93 -11.36 -17.97
C GLN A 150 -10.51 -10.82 -17.80
N PHE A 151 -9.74 -10.73 -18.88
CA PHE A 151 -8.42 -10.09 -18.87
C PHE A 151 -8.48 -8.58 -18.60
N LEU A 152 -9.65 -7.93 -18.71
CA LEU A 152 -9.83 -6.54 -18.30
C LEU A 152 -9.65 -6.34 -16.78
N PHE A 153 -9.77 -7.40 -15.97
CA PHE A 153 -9.45 -7.32 -14.53
C PHE A 153 -7.96 -7.41 -14.22
N LEU A 154 -7.12 -7.80 -15.19
CA LEU A 154 -5.69 -7.99 -14.95
C LEU A 154 -4.97 -6.69 -14.53
N PRO A 155 -5.23 -5.52 -15.15
CA PRO A 155 -4.67 -4.25 -14.65
C PRO A 155 -5.08 -3.95 -13.20
N LEU A 156 -6.34 -4.24 -12.83
CA LEU A 156 -6.83 -4.07 -11.46
C LEU A 156 -6.10 -5.00 -10.49
N HIS A 157 -5.85 -6.24 -10.90
CA HIS A 157 -5.12 -7.23 -10.10
C HIS A 157 -3.66 -6.82 -9.88
N TRP A 158 -3.00 -6.31 -10.92
CA TRP A 158 -1.61 -5.87 -10.82
C TRP A 158 -1.45 -4.63 -9.94
N THR A 159 -2.41 -3.70 -10.02
CA THR A 159 -2.35 -2.37 -9.40
C THR A 159 -3.25 -2.22 -8.17
N MET A 160 -3.61 -3.33 -7.50
CA MET A 160 -4.48 -3.31 -6.32
C MET A 160 -4.02 -2.32 -5.25
N GLY A 161 -2.73 -2.29 -4.90
CA GLY A 161 -2.22 -1.41 -3.84
C GLY A 161 -2.43 0.08 -4.15
N PRO A 162 -1.99 0.59 -5.31
CA PRO A 162 -2.31 1.94 -5.76
C PRO A 162 -3.81 2.25 -5.80
N LEU A 163 -4.66 1.30 -6.20
CA LEU A 163 -6.12 1.47 -6.19
C LEU A 163 -6.66 1.62 -4.77
N HIS A 164 -6.24 0.77 -3.83
CA HIS A 164 -6.63 0.89 -2.42
C HIS A 164 -6.16 2.21 -1.81
N GLY A 165 -4.93 2.62 -2.10
CA GLY A 165 -4.39 3.92 -1.69
C GLY A 165 -5.20 5.08 -2.27
N ALA A 166 -5.56 5.04 -3.55
CA ALA A 166 -6.41 6.05 -4.17
C ALA A 166 -7.79 6.13 -3.48
N ILE A 167 -8.42 5.00 -3.17
CA ILE A 167 -9.71 4.99 -2.48
C ILE A 167 -9.60 5.67 -1.11
N VAL A 168 -8.62 5.31 -0.29
CA VAL A 168 -8.50 5.87 1.06
C VAL A 168 -8.07 7.34 1.03
N ASN A 169 -7.04 7.68 0.26
CA ASN A 169 -6.42 9.00 0.31
C ASN A 169 -7.21 10.04 -0.51
N TRP A 170 -7.74 9.65 -1.68
CA TRP A 170 -8.53 10.58 -2.50
C TRP A 170 -9.97 10.62 -2.04
N CYS A 171 -10.67 9.47 -2.04
CA CYS A 171 -12.09 9.46 -1.75
C CYS A 171 -12.35 9.71 -0.26
N GLY A 172 -11.54 9.13 0.63
CA GLY A 172 -11.69 9.30 2.09
C GLY A 172 -11.53 10.74 2.59
N HIS A 173 -10.75 11.57 1.89
CA HIS A 173 -10.53 12.98 2.26
C HIS A 173 -11.37 13.96 1.44
N ARG A 174 -12.08 13.50 0.40
CA ARG A 174 -12.84 14.39 -0.50
C ARG A 174 -14.36 14.20 -0.44
N TYR A 175 -14.82 13.00 -0.11
CA TYR A 175 -16.23 12.65 -0.15
C TYR A 175 -16.67 12.04 1.18
N GLY A 176 -17.75 12.58 1.75
CA GLY A 176 -18.32 12.08 2.99
C GLY A 176 -18.71 13.20 3.95
N TYR A 177 -18.94 12.81 5.20
CA TYR A 177 -19.32 13.70 6.29
C TYR A 177 -18.31 13.57 7.43
N ARG A 178 -18.15 14.63 8.23
CA ARG A 178 -17.23 14.68 9.37
C ARG A 178 -18.02 14.72 10.66
N ASN A 179 -17.92 13.66 11.47
CA ASN A 179 -18.62 13.56 12.76
C ASN A 179 -17.84 14.18 13.93
N PHE A 180 -16.51 14.18 13.85
CA PHE A 180 -15.62 14.63 14.91
C PHE A 180 -14.74 15.77 14.40
N ASN A 181 -14.41 16.73 15.27
CA ASN A 181 -13.46 17.78 14.93
C ASN A 181 -12.03 17.25 15.10
N SER A 182 -11.53 16.55 14.09
CA SER A 182 -10.12 16.18 13.95
C SER A 182 -9.36 17.24 13.15
N ASP A 183 -8.08 17.39 13.49
CA ASP A 183 -7.08 18.08 12.66
C ASP A 183 -6.42 17.10 11.64
N ASP A 184 -6.94 15.87 11.60
CA ASP A 184 -6.70 14.82 10.61
C ASP A 184 -7.76 14.84 9.53
#